data_AF-A0A945HFX3-F1
#
_entry.id   AF-A0A945HFX3-F1
#
_cell.length_a   1.000
_cell.length_b   1.000
_cell.length_c   1.000
_cell.angle_alpha   90.00
_cell.angle_beta   90.00
_cell.angle_gamma   90.00
#
_symmetry.space_group_name_H-M   'P 1'
#
loop_
_entity.id
_entity.type
_entity.pdbx_description
1 polymer ?
#
loop_
_entity_poly.entity_id
_entity_poly.type
_entity_poly.pdbx_seq_one_letter_code
_entity_poly.pdbx_strand_id
1 'polypeptide(L)'
;ALRNGEADEMVVAALLHDVGDPIAPENHSAVAADILRPYVDERTHWIIRHHGVFQGYYYFHHLGADPDAREQFREHEWFDDCAAFCAEYDQNCFERNYDEMALEDFEPLVREVFSRDSRYPLPSMTLA
;
A
#
# COMPACT_ATOMS: atom_id res chain seq x y z
N ALA A 1 4.32 -9.65 -4.18
CA ALA A 1 4.75 -8.62 -5.16
C ALA A 1 6.09 -8.97 -5.83
N LEU A 2 7.24 -8.97 -5.12
CA LEU A 2 8.56 -9.18 -5.74
C LEU A 2 8.67 -10.49 -6.54
N ARG A 3 8.25 -11.61 -5.93
CA ARG A 3 8.22 -12.94 -6.60
C ARG A 3 7.22 -13.01 -7.77
N ASN A 4 6.23 -12.11 -7.82
CA ASN A 4 5.24 -12.03 -8.89
C ASN A 4 5.71 -11.15 -10.07
N GLY A 5 6.89 -10.55 -10.00
CA GLY A 5 7.41 -9.67 -11.06
C GLY A 5 6.67 -8.35 -11.16
N GLU A 6 6.06 -7.89 -10.06
CA GLU A 6 5.44 -6.56 -9.98
C GLU A 6 6.46 -5.46 -10.23
N ALA A 7 5.97 -4.28 -10.66
CA ALA A 7 6.81 -3.10 -10.76
C ALA A 7 7.41 -2.72 -9.40
N ASP A 8 8.63 -2.17 -9.41
CA ASP A 8 9.38 -1.82 -8.19
C ASP A 8 8.56 -0.97 -7.20
N GLU A 9 7.73 -0.04 -7.71
CA GLU A 9 6.87 0.79 -6.86
C GLU A 9 5.78 0.00 -6.15
N MET A 10 5.20 -1.01 -6.80
CA MET A 10 4.18 -1.87 -6.21
C MET A 10 4.82 -2.84 -5.21
N VAL A 11 6.06 -3.30 -5.47
CA VAL A 11 6.83 -4.08 -4.49
C VAL A 11 7.07 -3.27 -3.22
N VAL A 12 7.53 -2.02 -3.35
CA VAL A 12 7.77 -1.12 -2.21
C VAL A 12 6.46 -0.74 -1.53
N ALA A 13 5.39 -0.50 -2.29
CA ALA A 13 4.07 -0.20 -1.74
C ALA A 13 3.51 -1.37 -0.93
N ALA A 14 3.64 -2.61 -1.42
CA ALA A 14 3.27 -3.81 -0.68
C ALA A 14 4.12 -4.01 0.59
N LEU A 15 5.41 -3.67 0.56
CA LEU A 15 6.26 -3.72 1.76
C LEU A 15 5.84 -2.72 2.84
N LEU A 16 5.29 -1.56 2.44
CA LEU A 16 5.04 -0.42 3.33
C LEU A 16 3.55 -0.08 3.55
N HIS A 17 2.61 -0.89 3.04
CA HIS A 17 1.17 -0.56 3.08
C HIS A 17 0.65 -0.31 4.51
N ASP A 18 1.17 -1.04 5.50
CA ASP A 18 0.80 -0.91 6.92
C ASP A 18 1.77 -0.06 7.75
N VAL A 19 2.72 0.67 7.14
CA VAL A 19 3.72 1.44 7.90
C VAL A 19 3.10 2.51 8.84
N GLY A 20 1.84 2.89 8.59
CA GLY A 20 1.07 3.82 9.43
C GLY A 20 0.50 3.21 10.71
N ASP A 21 0.44 1.89 10.85
CA ASP A 21 -0.26 1.21 11.96
C ASP A 21 0.17 1.66 13.36
N PRO A 22 1.47 1.77 13.67
CA PRO A 22 1.91 2.13 15.02
C PRO A 22 1.51 3.54 15.47
N ILE A 23 1.15 4.42 14.53
CA ILE A 23 0.91 5.84 14.82
C ILE A 23 -0.52 6.31 14.47
N ALA A 24 -1.23 5.56 13.62
CA ALA A 24 -2.50 5.98 13.06
C ALA A 24 -3.37 4.77 12.69
N PRO A 25 -3.68 3.83 13.61
CA PRO A 25 -4.31 2.56 13.28
C PRO A 25 -5.68 2.70 12.57
N GLU A 26 -6.48 3.69 12.95
CA GLU A 26 -7.80 3.94 12.32
C GLU A 26 -7.71 4.49 10.89
N ASN A 27 -6.56 5.03 10.48
CA ASN A 27 -6.34 5.64 9.18
C ASN A 27 -4.94 5.34 8.61
N HIS A 28 -4.39 4.17 8.93
CA HIS A 28 -3.00 3.78 8.63
C HIS A 28 -2.75 3.79 7.12
N SER A 29 -3.72 3.32 6.35
CA SER A 29 -3.70 3.26 4.89
C SER A 29 -3.55 4.64 4.26
N ALA A 30 -4.22 5.65 4.81
CA ALA A 30 -4.06 7.03 4.36
C ALA A 30 -2.65 7.57 4.66
N VAL A 31 -2.10 7.25 5.83
CA VAL A 31 -0.74 7.66 6.22
C VAL A 31 0.31 7.00 5.32
N ALA A 32 0.21 5.69 5.11
CA ALA A 32 1.11 4.95 4.23
C ALA A 32 1.05 5.47 2.80
N ALA A 33 -0.16 5.74 2.29
CA ALA A 33 -0.35 6.31 0.97
C ALA A 33 0.30 7.68 0.83
N ASP A 34 0.14 8.59 1.79
CA ASP A 34 0.72 9.94 1.72
C ASP A 34 2.27 9.93 1.84
N ILE A 35 2.87 8.93 2.51
CA ILE A 35 4.33 8.72 2.51
C ILE A 35 4.83 8.34 1.11
N LEU A 36 4.13 7.43 0.42
CA LEU A 36 4.52 6.90 -0.89
C LEU A 36 4.19 7.86 -2.03
N ARG A 37 3.11 8.64 -1.89
CA ARG A 37 2.51 9.50 -2.90
C ARG A 37 3.49 10.34 -3.74
N PRO A 38 4.58 10.90 -3.21
CA PRO A 38 5.53 11.66 -4.02
C PRO A 38 6.29 10.83 -5.05
N TYR A 39 6.41 9.52 -4.84
CA TYR A 39 7.36 8.65 -5.54
C TYR A 39 6.71 7.55 -6.39
N VAL A 40 5.39 7.39 -6.25
CA VAL A 40 4.60 6.35 -6.92
C VAL A 40 3.54 6.96 -7.85
N ASP A 41 3.04 6.17 -8.79
CA ASP A 41 1.95 6.56 -9.67
C ASP A 41 0.59 6.70 -8.94
N GLU A 42 -0.42 7.23 -9.64
CA GLU A 42 -1.73 7.48 -9.01
C GLU A 42 -2.46 6.18 -8.64
N ARG A 43 -2.26 5.13 -9.44
CA ARG A 43 -2.86 3.81 -9.21
C ARG A 43 -2.35 3.20 -7.92
N THR A 44 -1.03 3.14 -7.75
CA THR A 44 -0.36 2.62 -6.55
C THR A 44 -0.76 3.42 -5.33
N HIS A 45 -0.73 4.76 -5.41
CA HIS A 45 -1.19 5.62 -4.31
C HIS A 45 -2.65 5.32 -3.94
N TRP A 46 -3.55 5.17 -4.91
CA TRP A 46 -4.96 4.91 -4.64
C TRP A 46 -5.19 3.54 -4.03
N ILE A 47 -4.49 2.50 -4.51
CA ILE A 47 -4.54 1.15 -3.93
C ILE A 47 -4.15 1.20 -2.46
N ILE A 48 -2.97 1.77 -2.13
CA ILE A 48 -2.52 1.85 -0.74
C ILE A 48 -3.45 2.73 0.10
N ARG A 49 -4.00 3.80 -0.44
CA ARG A 49 -4.92 4.66 0.32
C ARG A 49 -6.18 3.93 0.78
N HIS A 50 -6.65 2.97 0.00
CA HIS A 50 -7.93 2.30 0.24
C HIS A 50 -7.77 0.84 0.69
N HIS A 51 -6.55 0.28 0.70
CA HIS A 51 -6.33 -1.14 1.00
C HIS A 51 -6.99 -1.57 2.32
N GLY A 52 -6.90 -0.77 3.40
CA GLY A 52 -7.50 -1.14 4.69
C GLY A 52 -9.03 -1.36 4.64
N VAL A 53 -9.76 -0.61 3.80
CA VAL A 53 -11.21 -0.84 3.60
C VAL A 53 -11.45 -2.08 2.73
N PHE A 54 -10.59 -2.33 1.73
CA PHE A 54 -10.68 -3.49 0.85
C PHE A 54 -10.31 -4.80 1.54
N GLN A 55 -9.27 -4.80 2.37
CA GLN A 55 -8.84 -5.90 3.24
C GLN A 55 -9.96 -6.27 4.22
N GLY A 56 -10.74 -5.28 4.65
CA GLY A 56 -11.93 -5.45 5.48
C GLY A 56 -12.91 -6.52 4.98
N TYR A 57 -12.97 -6.76 3.66
CA TYR A 57 -13.75 -7.86 3.07
C TYR A 57 -13.46 -9.22 3.73
N TYR A 58 -12.21 -9.45 4.14
CA TYR A 58 -11.77 -10.72 4.73
C TYR A 58 -12.02 -10.85 6.23
N TYR A 59 -12.21 -9.74 6.99
CA TYR A 59 -12.29 -9.83 8.46
C TYR A 59 -13.34 -8.95 9.15
N PHE A 60 -13.94 -7.95 8.50
CA PHE A 60 -14.95 -7.08 9.12
C PHE A 60 -16.16 -7.84 9.67
N HIS A 61 -16.54 -8.94 9.04
CA HIS A 61 -17.61 -9.80 9.52
C HIS A 61 -17.30 -10.46 10.89
N HIS A 62 -16.03 -10.64 11.24
CA HIS A 62 -15.61 -11.07 12.59
C HIS A 62 -15.72 -9.96 13.63
N LEU A 63 -15.78 -8.70 13.21
CA LEU A 63 -15.93 -7.51 14.05
C LEU A 63 -17.38 -6.98 14.09
N GLY A 64 -18.31 -7.63 13.37
CA GLY A 64 -19.69 -7.16 13.23
C GLY A 64 -19.84 -5.94 12.32
N ALA A 65 -18.83 -5.63 11.50
CA ALA A 65 -18.84 -4.58 10.50
C ALA A 65 -19.22 -5.12 9.11
N ASP A 66 -19.53 -4.22 8.18
CA ASP A 66 -19.96 -4.54 6.82
C ASP A 66 -18.77 -5.03 5.96
N PRO A 67 -18.71 -6.32 5.55
CA PRO A 67 -17.64 -6.82 4.70
C PRO A 67 -17.62 -6.18 3.30
N ASP A 68 -18.74 -5.62 2.83
CA ASP A 68 -18.86 -4.99 1.52
C ASP A 68 -18.64 -3.47 1.58
N ALA A 69 -18.04 -2.95 2.66
CA ALA A 69 -17.73 -1.51 2.80
C ALA A 69 -16.90 -0.93 1.65
N ARG A 70 -16.12 -1.76 0.94
CA ARG A 70 -15.39 -1.36 -0.27
C ARG A 70 -16.30 -0.94 -1.43
N GLU A 71 -17.54 -1.42 -1.48
CA GLU A 71 -18.49 -1.16 -2.59
C GLU A 71 -18.83 0.32 -2.76
N GLN A 72 -18.54 1.16 -1.76
CA GLN A 72 -18.58 2.62 -1.91
C GLN A 72 -17.66 3.15 -3.03
N PHE A 73 -16.66 2.36 -3.44
CA PHE A 73 -15.70 2.67 -4.49
C PHE A 73 -15.95 1.92 -5.81
N ARG A 74 -17.08 1.19 -5.94
CA ARG A 74 -17.35 0.25 -7.05
C ARG A 74 -17.10 0.81 -8.45
N GLU A 75 -17.40 2.10 -8.64
CA GLU A 75 -17.28 2.81 -9.91
C GLU A 75 -15.86 3.34 -10.21
N HIS A 76 -14.91 3.18 -9.29
CA HIS A 76 -13.53 3.63 -9.50
C HIS A 76 -12.76 2.67 -10.40
N GLU A 77 -11.98 3.19 -11.35
CA GLU A 77 -11.27 2.38 -12.35
C GLU A 77 -10.30 1.34 -11.74
N TRP A 78 -9.71 1.67 -10.59
CA TRP A 78 -8.78 0.79 -9.86
C TRP A 78 -9.43 -0.05 -8.75
N PHE A 79 -10.76 -0.14 -8.69
CA PHE A 79 -11.44 -0.98 -7.70
C PHE A 79 -10.92 -2.42 -7.75
N ASP A 80 -10.93 -3.04 -8.93
CA ASP A 80 -10.54 -4.44 -9.08
C ASP A 80 -9.03 -4.62 -8.79
N ASP A 81 -8.22 -3.60 -9.07
CA ASP A 81 -6.80 -3.60 -8.75
C ASP A 81 -6.54 -3.61 -7.23
N CYS A 82 -7.28 -2.82 -6.47
CA CYS A 82 -7.16 -2.79 -5.01
C CYS A 82 -7.68 -4.09 -4.37
N ALA A 83 -8.77 -4.64 -4.92
CA ALA A 83 -9.26 -5.96 -4.52
C ALA A 83 -8.21 -7.06 -4.79
N ALA A 84 -7.54 -7.03 -5.94
CA ALA A 84 -6.47 -7.94 -6.29
C ALA A 84 -5.25 -7.76 -5.37
N PHE A 85 -4.83 -6.53 -5.11
CA PHE A 85 -3.77 -6.23 -4.14
C PHE A 85 -4.05 -6.87 -2.77
N CYS A 86 -5.27 -6.68 -2.25
CA CYS A 86 -5.62 -7.26 -0.95
C CYS A 86 -5.67 -8.80 -0.98
N ALA A 87 -6.14 -9.38 -2.09
CA ALA A 87 -6.23 -10.83 -2.28
C ALA A 87 -4.86 -11.50 -2.45
N GLU A 88 -3.88 -10.80 -3.02
CA GLU A 88 -2.58 -11.39 -3.38
C GLU A 88 -1.48 -11.06 -2.38
N TYR A 89 -1.49 -9.86 -1.78
CA TYR A 89 -0.34 -9.32 -1.06
C TYR A 89 -0.59 -8.93 0.39
N ASP A 90 -1.83 -8.55 0.72
CA ASP A 90 -2.18 -8.05 2.05
C ASP A 90 -2.67 -9.19 2.96
N GLN A 91 -3.86 -9.74 2.70
CA GLN A 91 -4.51 -10.67 3.61
C GLN A 91 -3.75 -12.00 3.81
N ASN A 92 -2.90 -12.38 2.86
CA ASN A 92 -2.17 -13.65 2.91
C ASN A 92 -0.88 -13.59 3.74
N CYS A 93 -0.54 -12.45 4.35
CA CYS A 93 0.73 -12.27 5.07
C CYS A 93 0.79 -12.97 6.45
N PHE A 94 -0.27 -13.68 6.87
CA PHE A 94 -0.35 -14.37 8.17
C PHE A 94 0.06 -15.86 8.15
N GLU A 95 0.65 -16.34 7.05
CA GLU A 95 1.10 -17.73 6.91
C GLU A 95 2.35 -18.04 7.73
N ARG A 96 2.19 -18.80 8.82
CA ARG A 96 3.27 -19.11 9.79
C ARG A 96 4.54 -19.75 9.20
N ASN A 97 4.43 -20.50 8.11
CA ASN A 97 5.55 -21.25 7.53
C ASN A 97 5.95 -20.70 6.15
N TYR A 98 5.59 -19.45 5.86
CA TYR A 98 5.98 -18.82 4.61
C TYR A 98 7.50 -18.67 4.55
N ASP A 99 8.07 -18.94 3.37
CA ASP A 99 9.49 -18.67 3.11
C ASP A 99 9.66 -17.17 2.91
N GLU A 100 9.86 -16.47 4.03
CA GLU A 100 10.04 -15.02 4.09
C GLU A 100 11.39 -14.61 3.50
N MET A 101 11.38 -13.47 2.78
CA MET A 101 12.60 -12.85 2.27
C MET A 101 13.17 -11.89 3.31
N ALA A 102 14.47 -11.62 3.26
CA ALA A 102 15.12 -10.69 4.16
C ALA A 102 14.78 -9.24 3.77
N LEU A 103 14.78 -8.29 4.71
CA LEU A 103 14.53 -6.88 4.39
C LEU A 103 15.59 -6.32 3.44
N GLU A 104 16.82 -6.81 3.54
CA GLU A 104 17.95 -6.47 2.68
C GLU A 104 17.69 -6.80 1.20
N ASP A 105 16.85 -7.80 0.91
CA ASP A 105 16.47 -8.15 -0.46
C ASP A 105 15.63 -7.04 -1.12
N PHE A 106 14.95 -6.21 -0.31
CA PHE A 106 14.11 -5.10 -0.78
C PHE A 106 14.85 -3.75 -0.73
N GLU A 107 15.96 -3.64 0.00
CA GLU A 107 16.70 -2.38 0.18
C GLU A 107 17.01 -1.67 -1.15
N PRO A 108 17.49 -2.35 -2.22
CA PRO A 108 17.76 -1.67 -3.49
C PRO A 108 16.52 -1.02 -4.11
N LEU A 109 15.36 -1.66 -4.01
CA LEU A 109 14.09 -1.18 -4.55
C LEU A 109 13.56 0.01 -3.74
N VAL A 110 13.64 -0.08 -2.41
CA VAL A 110 13.28 1.03 -1.51
C VAL A 110 14.13 2.26 -1.84
N ARG A 111 15.45 2.08 -2.00
CA ARG A 111 16.35 3.18 -2.36
C ARG A 111 16.02 3.77 -3.73
N GLU A 112 15.71 2.94 -4.72
CA GLU A 112 15.30 3.38 -6.05
C GLU A 112 14.04 4.25 -5.97
N VAL A 113 12.95 3.73 -5.41
CA VAL A 113 11.65 4.41 -5.35
C VAL A 113 11.76 5.75 -4.63
N PHE A 114 12.36 5.78 -3.44
CA PHE A 114 12.49 7.01 -2.65
C PHE A 114 13.55 7.98 -3.18
N SER A 115 14.34 7.60 -4.18
CA SER A 115 15.28 8.51 -4.86
C SER A 115 14.69 9.22 -6.08
N ARG A 116 13.48 8.84 -6.51
CA ARG A 116 12.79 9.46 -7.65
C ARG A 116 12.47 10.92 -7.37
N ASP A 117 12.42 11.72 -8.42
CA ASP A 117 11.94 13.09 -8.32
C ASP A 117 10.51 13.12 -7.78
N SER A 118 10.29 13.90 -6.72
CA SER A 118 8.98 14.06 -6.13
C SER A 118 7.99 14.62 -7.16
N ARG A 119 6.83 13.96 -7.29
CA ARG A 119 5.66 14.46 -8.02
C ARG A 119 5.04 15.70 -7.38
N TYR A 120 5.42 16.02 -6.15
CA TYR A 120 5.02 17.19 -5.38
C TYR A 120 6.27 17.92 -4.87
N PRO A 121 7.06 18.53 -5.77
CA PRO A 121 8.28 19.20 -5.37
C PRO A 121 7.93 20.33 -4.40
N LEU A 122 8.61 20.38 -3.26
CA LEU A 122 8.55 21.56 -2.41
C LEU A 122 9.11 22.74 -3.22
N PRO A 123 8.49 23.94 -3.14
CA PRO A 123 9.07 25.12 -3.77
C PRO A 123 10.51 25.27 -3.29
N SER A 124 11.44 25.60 -4.20
CA SER A 124 12.87 25.63 -3.86
C SER A 124 13.07 26.51 -2.63
N MET A 125 13.47 25.89 -1.52
CA MET A 125 13.88 26.61 -0.34
C MET A 125 15.23 27.24 -0.65
N THR A 126 15.20 28.39 -1.32
CA THR A 126 16.33 29.30 -1.28
C THR A 126 16.39 29.78 0.16
N LEU A 127 17.20 29.09 0.98
CA LEU A 127 17.53 29.56 2.31
C LEU A 127 18.13 30.96 2.13
N ALA A 128 17.40 31.97 2.58
CA ALA A 128 17.87 33.35 2.67
C ALA A 128 18.92 33.50 3.78
#